data_AF-A0A285MZE9-F1
#
_entry.id   AF-A0A285MZE9-F1
#
_cell.length_a   1.000
_cell.length_b   1.000
_cell.length_c   1.000
_cell.angle_alpha   90.00
_cell.angle_beta   90.00
_cell.angle_gamma   90.00
#
_symmetry.space_group_name_H-M   'P 1'
#
loop_
_entity.id
_entity.type
_entity.pdbx_description
1 polymer ?
#
loop_
_entity_poly.entity_id
_entity_poly.type
_entity_poly.pdbx_seq_one_letter_code
_entity_poly.pdbx_strand_id
1 'polypeptide(L)'
;MSREDLDNFRALDDSRKIEFLAHVDEFLELDFATFLAWLACDPEQDDLLRIEAIKVIGLYKGNYDGHLIQQKILSLALEQDEDDEIRVYAFNAVSHLEVSNAEIDASAQTVLSDEYILIKAAAFSLIAQHKHLLVAQAALRAIQGDEEFGKAARRELGTLS
;
A
#
# COMPACT_ATOMS: atom_id res chain seq x y z
N MET A 1 19.05 -2.59 -7.21
CA MET A 1 18.29 -3.49 -8.10
C MET A 1 18.26 -2.93 -9.51
N SER A 2 19.13 -3.48 -10.34
CA SER A 2 19.41 -3.07 -11.71
C SER A 2 18.63 -3.87 -12.75
N ARG A 3 18.81 -3.51 -14.03
CA ARG A 3 18.31 -4.30 -15.16
C ARG A 3 18.86 -5.72 -15.21
N GLU A 4 20.12 -5.95 -14.80
CA GLU A 4 20.72 -7.29 -14.78
C GLU A 4 20.03 -8.17 -13.72
N ASP A 5 19.71 -7.59 -12.56
CA ASP A 5 18.97 -8.29 -11.51
C ASP A 5 17.57 -8.71 -12.00
N LEU A 6 16.93 -7.90 -12.85
CA LEU A 6 15.61 -8.20 -13.42
C LEU A 6 15.66 -9.42 -14.35
N ASP A 7 16.68 -9.52 -15.19
CA ASP A 7 16.83 -10.66 -16.09
C ASP A 7 17.10 -11.95 -15.31
N ASN A 8 17.93 -11.88 -14.26
CA ASN A 8 18.16 -12.99 -13.34
C ASN A 8 16.88 -13.40 -12.60
N PHE A 9 16.13 -12.42 -12.09
CA PHE A 9 14.87 -12.64 -11.38
C PHE A 9 13.84 -13.39 -12.23
N ARG A 10 13.70 -13.02 -13.51
CA ARG A 10 12.74 -13.66 -14.43
C ARG A 10 13.03 -15.13 -14.72
N ALA A 11 14.28 -15.55 -14.58
CA ALA A 11 14.69 -16.94 -14.78
C ALA A 11 14.42 -17.84 -13.56
N LEU A 12 14.05 -17.26 -12.42
CA LEU A 12 13.74 -18.01 -11.20
C LEU A 12 12.35 -18.65 -11.28
N ASP A 13 12.17 -19.75 -10.55
CA ASP A 13 10.86 -20.25 -10.18
C ASP A 13 10.23 -19.38 -9.08
N ASP A 14 8.92 -19.51 -8.85
CA ASP A 14 8.19 -18.59 -7.97
C ASP A 14 8.65 -18.65 -6.52
N SER A 15 8.98 -19.83 -6.00
CA SER A 15 9.53 -19.97 -4.64
C SER A 15 10.84 -19.19 -4.48
N ARG A 16 11.72 -19.26 -5.48
CA ARG A 16 12.98 -18.49 -5.49
C ARG A 16 12.76 -17.01 -5.73
N LYS A 17 11.74 -16.61 -6.51
CA LYS A 17 11.39 -15.19 -6.66
C LYS A 17 10.93 -14.58 -5.34
N ILE A 18 10.09 -15.30 -4.58
CA ILE A 18 9.63 -14.87 -3.25
C ILE A 18 10.83 -14.72 -2.32
N GLU A 19 11.70 -15.74 -2.24
CA GLU A 19 12.91 -15.68 -1.42
C GLU A 19 13.82 -14.52 -1.84
N PHE A 20 14.00 -14.32 -3.13
CA PHE A 20 14.79 -13.23 -3.67
C PHE A 20 14.25 -11.86 -3.21
N LEU A 21 12.94 -11.60 -3.37
CA LEU A 21 12.34 -10.31 -2.98
C LEU A 21 12.38 -10.09 -1.47
N ALA A 22 12.21 -11.14 -0.67
CA ALA A 22 12.26 -11.06 0.79
C ALA A 22 13.65 -10.65 1.34
N HIS A 23 14.71 -10.76 0.53
CA HIS A 23 16.09 -10.40 0.91
C HIS A 23 16.62 -9.15 0.22
N VAL A 24 15.78 -8.40 -0.50
CA VAL A 24 16.20 -7.11 -1.08
C VAL A 24 16.55 -6.13 0.05
N ASP A 25 17.73 -5.53 -0.05
CA ASP A 25 18.23 -4.54 0.90
C ASP A 25 18.81 -3.29 0.22
N GLU A 26 18.54 -3.12 -1.07
CA GLU A 26 19.07 -2.06 -1.92
C GLU A 26 17.98 -1.33 -2.71
N PHE A 27 18.28 -0.11 -3.16
CA PHE A 27 17.34 0.72 -3.92
C PHE A 27 16.95 0.11 -5.27
N LEU A 28 15.69 0.34 -5.66
CA LEU A 28 15.14 -0.04 -6.95
C LEU A 28 15.55 0.94 -8.05
N GLU A 29 15.95 0.43 -9.21
CA GLU A 29 15.92 1.22 -10.44
C GLU A 29 14.51 1.20 -11.06
N LEU A 30 14.21 2.21 -11.88
CA LEU A 30 12.87 2.40 -12.46
C LEU A 30 12.36 1.18 -13.23
N ASP A 31 13.22 0.52 -14.01
CA ASP A 31 12.85 -0.66 -14.80
C ASP A 31 12.39 -1.82 -13.88
N PHE A 32 13.12 -2.06 -12.79
CA PHE A 32 12.79 -3.11 -11.83
C PHE A 32 11.52 -2.74 -11.05
N ALA A 33 11.40 -1.50 -10.57
CA ALA A 33 10.22 -1.04 -9.86
C ALA A 33 8.94 -1.08 -10.73
N THR A 34 9.06 -0.73 -12.00
CA THR A 34 7.95 -0.81 -12.97
C THR A 34 7.52 -2.26 -13.18
N PHE A 35 8.48 -3.17 -13.28
CA PHE A 35 8.19 -4.60 -13.39
C PHE A 35 7.52 -5.14 -12.12
N LEU A 36 8.01 -4.80 -10.93
CA LEU A 36 7.36 -5.21 -9.68
C LEU A 36 5.93 -4.67 -9.56
N ALA A 37 5.69 -3.44 -10.02
CA ALA A 37 4.34 -2.87 -10.04
C ALA A 37 3.40 -3.62 -10.99
N TRP A 38 3.92 -4.09 -12.13
CA TRP A 38 3.17 -4.98 -13.02
C TRP A 38 2.89 -6.32 -12.34
N LEU A 39 3.90 -6.92 -11.71
CA LEU A 39 3.81 -8.22 -11.02
C LEU A 39 2.76 -8.18 -9.90
N ALA A 40 2.76 -7.14 -9.08
CA ALA A 40 1.79 -6.94 -8.00
C ALA A 40 0.33 -6.88 -8.49
N CYS A 41 0.11 -6.29 -9.66
CA CYS A 41 -1.22 -6.10 -10.25
C CYS A 41 -1.69 -7.27 -11.14
N ASP A 42 -0.89 -8.33 -11.29
CA ASP A 42 -1.25 -9.48 -12.13
C ASP A 42 -1.87 -10.59 -11.26
N PRO A 43 -3.20 -10.81 -11.31
CA PRO A 43 -3.89 -11.79 -10.48
C PRO A 43 -3.57 -13.25 -10.88
N GLU A 44 -2.90 -13.47 -12.01
CA GLU A 44 -2.43 -14.81 -12.41
C GLU A 44 -1.11 -15.21 -11.69
N GLN A 45 -0.51 -14.29 -10.93
CA GLN A 45 0.70 -14.55 -10.15
C GLN A 45 0.35 -15.04 -8.75
N ASP A 46 1.27 -15.78 -8.14
CA ASP A 46 1.16 -16.21 -6.75
C ASP A 46 1.02 -15.00 -5.80
N ASP A 47 0.05 -15.06 -4.88
CA ASP A 47 -0.26 -13.95 -3.98
C ASP A 47 0.90 -13.59 -3.05
N LEU A 48 1.70 -14.56 -2.59
CA LEU A 48 2.89 -14.27 -1.79
C LEU A 48 3.93 -13.52 -2.62
N LEU A 49 4.10 -13.90 -3.88
CA LEU A 49 4.99 -13.19 -4.80
C LEU A 49 4.52 -11.75 -5.04
N ARG A 50 3.22 -11.55 -5.24
CA ARG A 50 2.60 -10.22 -5.40
C ARG A 50 2.81 -9.38 -4.13
N ILE A 51 2.60 -9.97 -2.94
CA ILE A 51 2.83 -9.32 -1.63
C ILE A 51 4.29 -8.88 -1.48
N GLU A 52 5.25 -9.75 -1.78
CA GLU A 52 6.67 -9.39 -1.68
C GLU A 52 7.03 -8.26 -2.66
N ALA A 53 6.47 -8.27 -3.87
CA ALA A 53 6.66 -7.16 -4.81
C ALA A 53 6.16 -5.83 -4.25
N ILE A 54 4.97 -5.82 -3.62
CA ILE A 54 4.39 -4.63 -2.98
C ILE A 54 5.27 -4.12 -1.84
N LYS A 55 5.75 -5.01 -0.97
CA LYS A 55 6.66 -4.66 0.14
C LYS A 55 7.93 -3.99 -0.39
N VAL A 56 8.55 -4.59 -1.40
CA VAL A 56 9.79 -4.07 -1.98
C VAL A 56 9.59 -2.69 -2.61
N ILE A 57 8.48 -2.46 -3.32
CA ILE A 57 8.12 -1.15 -3.87
C ILE A 57 7.96 -0.10 -2.76
N GLY A 58 7.30 -0.45 -1.66
CA GLY A 58 7.06 0.46 -0.53
C GLY A 58 8.33 0.85 0.24
N LEU A 59 9.32 -0.04 0.29
CA LEU A 59 10.51 0.13 1.13
C LEU A 59 11.73 0.69 0.40
N TYR A 60 11.94 0.32 -0.87
CA TYR A 60 13.24 0.49 -1.53
C TYR A 60 13.21 1.42 -2.75
N LYS A 61 12.37 2.46 -2.77
CA LYS A 61 12.31 3.42 -3.89
C LYS A 61 13.67 4.09 -4.15
N GLY A 62 14.17 4.00 -5.39
CA GLY A 62 15.35 4.72 -5.86
C GLY A 62 15.09 6.15 -6.34
N ASN A 63 16.07 6.73 -7.03
CA ASN A 63 16.00 8.11 -7.52
C ASN A 63 15.31 8.20 -8.90
N TYR A 64 13.99 8.11 -8.92
CA TYR A 64 13.15 8.30 -10.11
C TYR A 64 11.77 8.87 -9.76
N ASP A 65 11.09 9.43 -10.76
CA ASP A 65 9.68 9.78 -10.64
C ASP A 65 8.84 8.49 -10.66
N GLY A 66 8.30 8.14 -9.49
CA GLY A 66 7.56 6.91 -9.28
C GLY A 66 6.04 7.07 -9.35
N HIS A 67 5.51 8.23 -9.74
CA HIS A 67 4.08 8.53 -9.57
C HIS A 67 3.15 7.47 -10.18
N LEU A 68 3.47 6.96 -11.38
CA LEU A 68 2.68 5.91 -12.03
C LEU A 68 2.71 4.56 -11.28
N ILE A 69 3.86 4.20 -10.70
CA ILE A 69 3.98 2.99 -9.86
C ILE A 69 3.13 3.15 -8.61
N GLN A 70 3.19 4.33 -7.99
CA GLN A 70 2.43 4.63 -6.77
C GLN A 70 0.92 4.57 -7.04
N GLN A 71 0.46 5.17 -8.14
CA GLN A 71 -0.95 5.09 -8.56
C GLN A 71 -1.42 3.63 -8.74
N LYS A 72 -0.59 2.76 -9.33
CA LYS A 72 -0.92 1.34 -9.49
C LYS A 72 -1.11 0.63 -8.16
N ILE A 73 -0.18 0.81 -7.22
CA ILE A 73 -0.29 0.19 -5.89
C ILE A 73 -1.46 0.77 -5.11
N LEU A 74 -1.75 2.06 -5.27
CA LEU A 74 -2.90 2.68 -4.62
C LEU A 74 -4.24 2.19 -5.18
N SER A 75 -4.36 2.01 -6.50
CA SER A 75 -5.50 1.32 -7.11
C SER A 75 -5.68 -0.06 -6.52
N LEU A 76 -4.59 -0.84 -6.39
CA LEU A 76 -4.64 -2.17 -5.79
C LEU A 76 -5.10 -2.16 -4.32
N ALA A 77 -4.78 -1.12 -3.56
CA ALA A 77 -5.26 -0.98 -2.18
C ALA A 77 -6.78 -0.71 -2.11
N LEU A 78 -7.28 0.13 -3.03
CA LEU A 78 -8.65 0.63 -3.02
C LEU A 78 -9.64 -0.30 -3.72
N GLU A 79 -9.18 -1.06 -4.73
CA GLU A 79 -9.99 -2.02 -5.48
C GLU A 79 -10.11 -3.34 -4.73
N GLN A 80 -11.14 -4.14 -5.08
CA GLN A 80 -11.31 -5.48 -4.54
C GLN A 80 -10.27 -6.42 -5.13
N ASP A 81 -9.74 -7.32 -4.31
CA ASP A 81 -8.82 -8.39 -4.71
C ASP A 81 -9.35 -9.71 -4.13
N GLU A 82 -8.95 -10.84 -4.72
CA GLU A 82 -9.32 -12.16 -4.17
C GLU A 82 -8.61 -12.42 -2.84
N ASP A 83 -7.41 -11.86 -2.65
CA ASP A 83 -6.67 -11.91 -1.41
C ASP A 83 -6.67 -10.55 -0.70
N ASP A 84 -7.37 -10.48 0.44
CA ASP A 84 -7.42 -9.30 1.29
C ASP A 84 -6.02 -8.83 1.76
N GLU A 85 -5.03 -9.73 1.89
CA GLU A 85 -3.68 -9.37 2.29
C GLU A 85 -3.00 -8.48 1.24
N ILE A 86 -3.28 -8.68 -0.04
CA ILE A 86 -2.76 -7.84 -1.13
C ILE A 86 -3.12 -6.39 -0.88
N ARG A 87 -4.40 -6.13 -0.56
CA ARG A 87 -4.91 -4.79 -0.27
C ARG A 87 -4.28 -4.21 0.98
N VAL A 88 -4.13 -5.01 2.04
CA VAL A 88 -3.45 -4.59 3.28
C VAL A 88 -2.01 -4.15 3.01
N TYR A 89 -1.24 -4.96 2.29
CA TYR A 89 0.14 -4.62 1.96
C TYR A 89 0.23 -3.43 1.00
N ALA A 90 -0.71 -3.30 0.06
CA ALA A 90 -0.79 -2.17 -0.84
C ALA A 90 -1.01 -0.86 -0.06
N PHE A 91 -1.99 -0.81 0.86
CA PHE A 91 -2.20 0.33 1.76
C PHE A 91 -0.95 0.68 2.56
N ASN A 92 -0.28 -0.33 3.13
CA ASN A 92 0.93 -0.12 3.92
C ASN A 92 2.05 0.48 3.06
N ALA A 93 2.27 -0.05 1.85
CA ALA A 93 3.30 0.42 0.93
C ALA A 93 3.08 1.88 0.51
N VAL A 94 1.82 2.31 0.32
CA VAL A 94 1.51 3.68 -0.10
C VAL A 94 1.37 4.67 1.06
N SER A 95 1.36 4.20 2.31
CA SER A 95 1.08 5.05 3.47
C SER A 95 2.08 6.19 3.69
N HIS A 96 3.32 6.03 3.21
CA HIS A 96 4.38 7.02 3.28
C HIS A 96 4.49 7.92 2.05
N LEU A 97 3.56 7.78 1.10
CA LEU A 97 3.58 8.49 -0.17
C LEU A 97 2.67 9.70 -0.14
N GLU A 98 2.92 10.65 -1.04
CA GLU A 98 1.96 11.73 -1.28
C GLU A 98 0.64 11.14 -1.82
N VAL A 99 -0.45 11.48 -1.14
CA VAL A 99 -1.80 11.08 -1.52
C VAL A 99 -2.67 12.31 -1.81
N SER A 100 -3.57 12.16 -2.77
CA SER A 100 -4.54 13.18 -3.14
C SER A 100 -5.73 13.20 -2.18
N ASN A 101 -6.51 14.28 -2.20
CA ASN A 101 -7.74 14.36 -1.41
C ASN A 101 -8.72 13.23 -1.74
N ALA A 102 -8.81 12.84 -3.02
CA ALA A 102 -9.71 11.77 -3.45
C ALA A 102 -9.31 10.41 -2.85
N GLU A 103 -8.01 10.16 -2.70
CA GLU A 103 -7.48 8.92 -2.14
C GLU A 103 -7.67 8.84 -0.63
N ILE A 104 -7.57 9.98 0.06
CA ILE A 104 -7.96 10.08 1.47
C ILE A 104 -9.46 9.81 1.65
N ASP A 105 -10.30 10.41 0.82
CA ASP A 105 -11.75 10.22 0.88
C ASP A 105 -12.12 8.75 0.59
N ALA A 106 -11.49 8.13 -0.42
CA ALA A 106 -11.68 6.71 -0.73
C ALA A 106 -11.22 5.82 0.44
N SER A 107 -10.05 6.10 1.03
CA SER A 107 -9.58 5.38 2.22
C SER A 107 -10.55 5.51 3.40
N ALA A 108 -11.16 6.68 3.57
CA ALA A 108 -12.16 6.90 4.63
C ALA A 108 -13.45 6.08 4.37
N GLN A 109 -13.86 5.94 3.11
CA GLN A 109 -14.96 5.05 2.74
C GLN A 109 -14.63 3.59 3.05
N THR A 110 -13.40 3.14 2.78
CA THR A 110 -12.92 1.80 3.17
C THR A 110 -12.96 1.59 4.68
N VAL A 111 -12.63 2.60 5.49
CA VAL A 111 -12.73 2.49 6.96
C VAL A 111 -14.18 2.37 7.44
N LEU A 112 -15.13 2.97 6.72
CA LEU A 112 -16.55 3.03 7.13
C LEU A 112 -17.43 1.95 6.49
N SER A 113 -16.86 1.09 5.66
CA SER A 113 -17.56 -0.04 5.03
C SER A 113 -17.51 -1.31 5.89
N ASP A 114 -18.09 -2.38 5.36
CA ASP A 114 -18.11 -3.74 5.90
C ASP A 114 -16.90 -4.61 5.47
N GLU A 115 -15.82 -3.95 5.03
CA GLU A 115 -14.57 -4.60 4.63
C GLU A 115 -13.89 -5.35 5.78
N TYR A 116 -12.98 -6.26 5.43
CA TYR A 116 -12.20 -6.98 6.41
C TYR A 116 -11.42 -6.03 7.34
N ILE A 117 -11.41 -6.33 8.65
CA ILE A 117 -10.88 -5.43 9.69
C ILE A 117 -9.43 -5.00 9.44
N LEU A 118 -8.59 -5.87 8.85
CA LEU A 118 -7.19 -5.51 8.56
C LEU A 118 -7.09 -4.51 7.41
N ILE A 119 -7.97 -4.59 6.41
CA ILE A 119 -8.05 -3.60 5.32
C ILE A 119 -8.49 -2.26 5.88
N LYS A 120 -9.55 -2.24 6.71
CA LYS A 120 -10.00 -1.04 7.42
C LYS A 120 -8.86 -0.42 8.25
N ALA A 121 -8.10 -1.25 8.96
CA ALA A 121 -6.96 -0.79 9.76
C ALA A 121 -5.83 -0.19 8.91
N ALA A 122 -5.51 -0.80 7.77
CA ALA A 122 -4.49 -0.30 6.85
C ALA A 122 -4.92 1.04 6.20
N ALA A 123 -6.18 1.14 5.76
CA ALA A 123 -6.77 2.38 5.26
C ALA A 123 -6.78 3.49 6.33
N PHE A 124 -7.15 3.16 7.57
CA PHE A 124 -7.08 4.10 8.68
C PHE A 124 -5.65 4.59 8.94
N SER A 125 -4.67 3.68 8.91
CA SER A 125 -3.25 4.02 9.07
C SER A 125 -2.79 5.03 8.01
N LEU A 126 -3.16 4.83 6.74
CA LEU A 126 -2.87 5.78 5.66
C LEU A 126 -3.41 7.18 5.98
N ILE A 127 -4.68 7.29 6.39
CA ILE A 127 -5.30 8.58 6.76
C ILE A 127 -4.57 9.21 7.95
N ALA A 128 -4.26 8.41 8.97
CA ALA A 128 -3.60 8.87 10.19
C ALA A 128 -2.19 9.42 9.93
N GLN A 129 -1.42 8.78 9.04
CA GLN A 129 -0.11 9.28 8.61
C GLN A 129 -0.21 10.64 7.90
N HIS A 130 -1.34 10.88 7.22
CA HIS A 130 -1.62 12.11 6.50
C HIS A 130 -2.40 13.17 7.30
N LYS A 131 -2.53 13.03 8.63
CA LYS A 131 -3.32 13.95 9.50
C LYS A 131 -2.90 15.42 9.49
N HIS A 132 -1.76 15.76 8.89
CA HIS A 132 -1.35 17.13 8.65
C HIS A 132 -2.18 17.81 7.55
N LEU A 133 -2.82 17.04 6.66
CA LEU A 133 -3.73 17.51 5.62
C LEU A 133 -5.13 17.77 6.19
N LEU A 134 -5.78 18.85 5.75
CA LEU A 134 -7.13 19.20 6.20
C LEU A 134 -8.18 18.12 5.84
N VAL A 135 -8.04 17.50 4.67
CA VAL A 135 -8.91 16.41 4.22
C VAL A 135 -8.78 15.18 5.13
N ALA A 136 -7.56 14.81 5.53
CA ALA A 136 -7.33 13.69 6.43
C ALA A 136 -7.91 13.97 7.83
N GLN A 137 -7.81 15.21 8.32
CA GLN A 137 -8.48 15.60 9.57
C GLN A 137 -10.00 15.53 9.45
N ALA A 138 -10.57 15.91 8.31
CA ALA A 138 -12.01 15.79 8.06
C ALA A 138 -12.45 14.31 8.02
N ALA A 139 -11.70 13.45 7.34
CA ALA A 139 -11.91 12.00 7.33
C ALA A 139 -11.86 11.42 8.75
N LEU A 140 -10.82 11.75 9.54
CA LEU A 140 -10.72 11.32 10.94
C LEU A 140 -11.91 11.78 11.77
N ARG A 141 -12.43 13.00 11.57
CA ARG A 141 -13.65 13.48 12.26
C ARG A 141 -14.87 12.64 11.89
N ALA A 142 -15.04 12.30 10.61
CA ALA A 142 -16.12 11.44 10.15
C ALA A 142 -16.05 10.03 10.79
N ILE A 143 -14.84 9.50 10.97
CA ILE A 143 -14.60 8.17 11.57
C ILE A 143 -14.86 8.15 13.09
N GLN A 144 -14.96 9.30 13.79
CA GLN A 144 -15.13 9.32 15.26
C GLN A 144 -16.37 8.54 15.76
N GLY A 145 -17.41 8.42 14.93
CA GLY A 145 -18.62 7.65 15.26
C GLY A 145 -18.52 6.15 15.04
N ASP A 146 -17.47 5.67 14.38
CA ASP A 146 -17.25 4.26 14.09
C ASP A 146 -16.95 3.45 15.36
N GLU A 147 -17.51 2.24 15.45
CA GLU A 147 -17.38 1.37 16.62
C GLU A 147 -15.93 0.91 16.85
N GLU A 148 -15.23 0.58 15.77
CA GLU A 148 -13.90 -0.03 15.81
C GLU A 148 -12.81 1.04 15.84
N PHE A 149 -12.93 2.06 14.98
CA PHE A 149 -11.90 3.07 14.73
C PHE A 149 -12.19 4.42 15.39
N GLY A 150 -13.39 4.66 15.92
CA GLY A 150 -13.75 5.99 16.45
C GLY A 150 -12.87 6.46 17.62
N LYS A 151 -12.44 5.54 18.49
CA LYS A 151 -11.50 5.85 19.58
C LYS A 151 -10.10 6.21 19.05
N ALA A 152 -9.62 5.49 18.05
CA ALA A 152 -8.33 5.77 17.41
C ALA A 152 -8.38 7.11 16.68
N ALA A 153 -9.46 7.41 15.96
CA ALA A 153 -9.65 8.69 15.28
C ALA A 153 -9.62 9.89 16.26
N ARG A 154 -10.32 9.78 17.40
CA ARG A 154 -10.25 10.80 18.47
C ARG A 154 -8.83 11.01 18.98
N ARG A 155 -8.05 9.93 19.13
CA ARG A 155 -6.65 9.99 19.56
C ARG A 155 -5.79 10.74 18.56
N GLU A 156 -5.89 10.42 17.28
CA GLU A 156 -5.09 11.07 16.23
C GLU A 156 -5.38 12.56 16.11
N LEU A 157 -6.62 12.96 16.35
CA LEU A 157 -7.04 14.37 16.39
C LEU A 157 -6.67 15.10 17.70
N GLY A 158 -6.14 14.40 18.71
CA GLY A 158 -5.85 14.99 20.03
C GLY A 158 -7.11 15.38 20.82
N THR A 159 -8.23 14.70 20.57
CA THR A 159 -9.57 15.01 21.14
C THR A 159 -10.03 14.00 22.20
N LEU A 160 -9.14 13.14 22.69
CA LEU A 160 -9.42 12.29 23.85
C LEU A 160 -9.39 13.14 25.13
N SER A 161 -10.54 13.24 25.79
CA SER A 161 -10.71 13.74 27.16
C SER A 161 -10.69 12.61 28.17
#